data_AF-A0A1Y4V4U3-F1
#
_entry.id   AF-A0A1Y4V4U3-F1
#
_cell.length_a   1.000
_cell.length_b   1.000
_cell.length_c   1.000
_cell.angle_alpha   90.00
_cell.angle_beta   90.00
_cell.angle_gamma   90.00
#
_symmetry.space_group_name_H-M   'P 1'
#
loop_
_entity.id
_entity.type
_entity.pdbx_description
1 polymer ?
#
loop_
_entity_poly.entity_id
_entity_poly.type
_entity_poly.pdbx_seq_one_letter_code
_entity_poly.pdbx_strand_id
1 'polypeptide(L)'
;MHIWMVLSLKILWRKESLFMSTIYSRSLVMFEQSKNALGKIADDDAYLDVACFEAQQAIEFLMKAILMEYGIPYNRTHDIRYLLNLLIETGFEFDKQDSLDLLADTITNWEQGSRYGKGIRVSVQTVQRVHNIYLSLNEAFLKIQEKNNL
;
A
#
# COMPACT_ATOMS: atom_id res chain seq x y z
N MET A 1 -18.29 -27.10 31.83
CA MET A 1 -18.44 -25.66 31.49
C MET A 1 -17.08 -24.97 31.23
N HIS A 2 -16.10 -25.65 30.63
CA HIS A 2 -14.78 -25.06 30.33
C HIS A 2 -14.49 -24.94 28.83
N ILE A 3 -15.21 -25.67 27.97
CA ILE A 3 -14.96 -25.71 26.52
C ILE A 3 -15.56 -24.49 25.80
N TRP A 4 -16.74 -24.03 26.22
CA TRP A 4 -17.44 -22.87 25.63
C TRP A 4 -16.70 -21.54 25.84
N MET A 5 -15.99 -21.37 26.97
CA MET A 5 -15.19 -20.18 27.24
C MET A 5 -13.91 -20.14 26.38
N VAL A 6 -13.28 -21.29 26.15
CA VAL A 6 -12.06 -21.41 25.31
C VAL A 6 -12.38 -21.23 23.81
N LEU A 7 -13.57 -21.66 23.35
CA LEU A 7 -14.00 -21.40 21.97
C LEU A 7 -14.28 -19.90 21.74
N SER A 8 -15.00 -19.25 22.65
CA SER A 8 -15.32 -17.82 22.53
C SER A 8 -14.09 -16.93 22.62
N LEU A 9 -13.09 -17.26 23.46
CA LEU A 9 -11.81 -16.55 23.53
C LEU A 9 -10.92 -16.78 22.28
N LYS A 10 -10.91 -17.97 21.68
CA LYS A 10 -10.20 -18.23 20.41
C LYS A 10 -10.86 -17.57 19.21
N ILE A 11 -12.19 -17.52 19.17
CA ILE A 11 -12.97 -16.86 18.13
C ILE A 11 -12.79 -15.34 18.22
N LEU A 12 -12.69 -14.76 19.43
CA LEU A 12 -12.45 -13.33 19.61
C LEU A 12 -10.99 -12.94 19.33
N TRP A 13 -9.99 -13.72 19.76
CA TRP A 13 -8.57 -13.49 19.44
C TRP A 13 -8.21 -13.70 17.97
N ARG A 14 -8.90 -14.62 17.26
CA ARG A 14 -8.80 -14.74 15.80
C ARG A 14 -9.45 -13.55 15.08
N LYS A 15 -10.46 -12.93 15.69
CA LYS A 15 -11.18 -11.76 15.19
C LYS A 15 -10.49 -10.42 15.48
N GLU A 16 -9.50 -10.38 16.38
CA GLU A 16 -8.71 -9.19 16.71
C GLU A 16 -7.27 -9.27 16.16
N SER A 17 -6.56 -10.42 16.27
CA SER A 17 -5.09 -10.48 16.22
C SER A 17 -4.44 -10.79 14.86
N LEU A 18 -5.20 -11.14 13.82
CA LEU A 18 -4.76 -10.89 12.44
C LEU A 18 -4.81 -9.38 12.11
N PHE A 19 -5.11 -8.53 13.11
CA PHE A 19 -4.69 -7.14 13.28
C PHE A 19 -3.60 -6.77 12.26
N MET A 20 -4.02 -6.17 11.14
CA MET A 20 -3.19 -5.51 10.15
C MET A 20 -1.81 -6.18 10.01
N SER A 21 -1.64 -7.16 9.10
CA SER A 21 -0.31 -7.76 8.82
C SER A 21 0.77 -6.69 9.00
N THR A 22 1.88 -6.97 9.69
CA THR A 22 2.87 -5.91 10.02
C THR A 22 3.21 -5.03 8.81
N ILE A 23 3.12 -5.62 7.61
CA ILE A 23 3.16 -4.99 6.30
C ILE A 23 2.01 -3.98 6.05
N TYR A 24 0.73 -4.31 6.22
CA TYR A 24 -0.37 -3.35 6.09
C TYR A 24 -0.28 -2.20 7.10
N SER A 25 0.05 -2.49 8.37
CA SER A 25 0.29 -1.42 9.35
C SER A 25 1.40 -0.46 8.87
N ARG A 26 2.46 -1.03 8.27
CA ARG A 26 3.56 -0.26 7.69
C ARG A 26 3.09 0.58 6.51
N SER A 27 2.21 0.07 5.64
CA SER A 27 1.70 0.82 4.50
C SER A 27 1.02 2.11 4.93
N LEU A 28 0.22 2.07 6.01
CA LEU A 28 -0.47 3.24 6.56
C LEU A 28 0.52 4.27 7.11
N VAL A 29 1.57 3.82 7.81
CA VAL A 29 2.62 4.71 8.34
C VAL A 29 3.37 5.39 7.19
N MET A 30 3.79 4.65 6.16
CA MET A 30 4.50 5.21 5.00
C MET A 30 3.59 6.20 4.24
N PHE A 31 2.29 5.90 4.13
CA PHE A 31 1.33 6.83 3.51
C PHE A 31 1.22 8.13 4.29
N GLU A 32 1.16 8.06 5.62
CA GLU A 32 1.14 9.24 6.49
C GLU A 32 2.44 10.05 6.37
N GLN A 33 3.59 9.38 6.34
CA GLN A 33 4.90 10.02 6.14
C GLN A 33 4.99 10.73 4.79
N SER A 34 4.45 10.12 3.73
CA SER A 34 4.38 10.75 2.41
C SER A 34 3.55 12.04 2.42
N LYS A 35 2.37 12.04 3.06
CA LYS A 35 1.54 13.26 3.21
C LYS A 35 2.27 14.35 4.00
N ASN A 36 2.93 13.97 5.09
CA ASN A 36 3.68 14.90 5.93
C ASN A 36 4.86 15.54 5.18
N ALA A 37 5.57 14.77 4.36
CA ALA A 37 6.62 15.29 3.49
C ALA A 37 6.04 16.22 2.42
N LEU A 38 4.93 15.85 1.78
CA LEU A 38 4.26 16.67 0.78
C LEU A 38 3.85 18.05 1.33
N GLY A 39 3.40 18.11 2.58
CA GLY A 39 3.05 19.36 3.27
C GLY A 39 4.23 20.30 3.56
N LYS A 40 5.48 19.81 3.42
CA LYS A 40 6.72 20.56 3.70
C LYS A 40 7.48 20.97 2.42
N ILE A 41 6.95 20.69 1.23
CA ILE A 41 7.62 21.01 -0.03
C ILE A 41 7.88 22.52 -0.21
N ALA A 42 7.05 23.37 0.41
CA ALA A 42 7.28 24.82 0.39
C ALA A 42 8.53 25.22 1.19
N ASP A 43 8.97 24.40 2.14
CA ASP A 43 10.16 24.65 2.96
C ASP A 43 11.43 24.23 2.23
N ASP A 44 11.40 23.07 1.55
CA ASP A 44 12.52 22.50 0.79
C ASP A 44 11.99 21.51 -0.27
N ASP A 45 12.48 21.60 -1.51
CA ASP A 45 12.05 20.72 -2.60
C ASP A 45 12.52 19.27 -2.41
N ALA A 46 13.54 19.04 -1.58
CA ALA A 46 13.98 17.70 -1.17
C ALA A 46 12.86 16.91 -0.47
N TYR A 47 11.86 17.57 0.13
CA TYR A 47 10.70 16.87 0.70
C TYR A 47 9.82 16.21 -0.37
N LEU A 48 9.90 16.62 -1.64
CA LEU A 48 9.21 15.94 -2.73
C LEU A 48 9.81 14.56 -2.98
N ASP A 49 11.14 14.41 -2.90
CA ASP A 49 11.79 13.10 -3.04
C ASP A 49 11.39 12.17 -1.90
N VAL A 50 11.32 12.68 -0.67
CA VAL A 50 10.82 11.94 0.50
C VAL A 50 9.36 11.53 0.28
N ALA A 51 8.51 12.45 -0.17
CA ALA A 51 7.10 12.16 -0.43
C ALA A 51 6.93 11.05 -1.48
N CYS A 52 7.73 11.07 -2.55
CA CYS A 52 7.73 10.04 -3.59
C CYS A 52 8.17 8.68 -3.02
N PHE A 53 9.29 8.65 -2.30
CA PHE A 53 9.81 7.42 -1.70
C PHE A 53 8.79 6.77 -0.76
N GLU A 54 8.23 7.55 0.16
CA GLU A 54 7.24 7.04 1.12
C GLU A 54 5.92 6.62 0.44
N ALA A 55 5.51 7.29 -0.63
CA ALA A 55 4.34 6.90 -1.42
C ALA A 55 4.54 5.56 -2.15
N GLN A 56 5.73 5.33 -2.72
CA GLN A 56 6.08 4.04 -3.33
C GLN A 56 6.01 2.92 -2.28
N GLN A 57 6.66 3.12 -1.11
CA GLN A 57 6.66 2.14 -0.03
C GLN A 57 5.25 1.84 0.48
N ALA A 58 4.40 2.86 0.60
CA ALA A 58 3.01 2.71 1.01
C ALA A 58 2.24 1.77 0.08
N ILE A 59 2.24 2.05 -1.23
CA ILE A 59 1.52 1.21 -2.21
C ILE A 59 2.08 -0.21 -2.22
N GLU A 60 3.40 -0.36 -2.24
CA GLU A 60 4.03 -1.68 -2.27
C GLU A 60 3.60 -2.55 -1.07
N PHE A 61 3.66 -1.99 0.14
CA PHE A 61 3.26 -2.73 1.33
C PHE A 61 1.77 -3.07 1.31
N LEU A 62 0.91 -2.17 0.86
CA LEU A 62 -0.52 -2.45 0.75
C LEU A 62 -0.80 -3.58 -0.26
N MET A 63 -0.19 -3.54 -1.45
CA MET A 63 -0.34 -4.59 -2.45
C MET A 63 0.14 -5.95 -1.93
N LYS A 64 1.28 -5.97 -1.23
CA LYS A 64 1.81 -7.18 -0.59
C LYS A 64 0.91 -7.71 0.52
N ALA A 65 0.31 -6.83 1.32
CA ALA A 65 -0.67 -7.24 2.32
C ALA A 65 -1.90 -7.90 1.67
N ILE A 66 -2.40 -7.32 0.58
CA ILE A 66 -3.52 -7.89 -0.18
C ILE A 66 -3.14 -9.27 -0.74
N LEU A 67 -1.98 -9.40 -1.41
CA LEU A 67 -1.53 -10.69 -1.94
C LEU A 67 -1.40 -11.77 -0.85
N MET A 68 -0.91 -11.40 0.34
CA MET A 68 -0.84 -12.32 1.48
C MET A 68 -2.21 -12.78 1.94
N GLU A 69 -3.20 -11.89 1.98
CA GLU A 69 -4.58 -12.23 2.33
C GLU A 69 -5.19 -13.23 1.35
N TYR A 70 -4.85 -13.10 0.07
CA TYR A 70 -5.26 -14.02 -0.99
C TYR A 70 -4.39 -15.29 -1.06
N GLY A 71 -3.39 -15.43 -0.19
CA GLY A 71 -2.47 -16.57 -0.19
C GLY A 71 -1.57 -16.65 -1.43
N ILE A 72 -1.37 -15.53 -2.14
CA ILE A 72 -0.54 -15.46 -3.34
C ILE A 72 0.92 -15.17 -2.96
N PRO A 73 1.87 -16.07 -3.29
CA PRO A 73 3.28 -15.82 -3.05
C PRO A 73 3.82 -14.77 -4.02
N TYR A 74 4.77 -13.97 -3.56
CA TYR A 74 5.49 -13.00 -4.39
C TYR A 74 6.98 -13.02 -4.09
N ASN A 75 7.80 -12.71 -5.10
CA ASN A 75 9.24 -12.54 -4.92
C ASN A 75 9.56 -11.25 -4.17
N ARG A 76 10.72 -11.17 -3.50
CA ARG A 76 11.20 -9.92 -2.90
C ARG A 76 11.50 -8.90 -4.00
N THR A 77 10.62 -7.93 -4.18
CA THR A 77 10.68 -6.93 -5.24
C THR A 77 10.05 -5.59 -4.83
N HIS A 78 10.46 -4.51 -5.51
CA HIS A 78 9.88 -3.17 -5.47
C HIS A 78 9.13 -2.81 -6.78
N ASP A 79 8.97 -3.80 -7.66
CA ASP A 79 8.30 -3.66 -8.95
C ASP A 79 6.77 -3.62 -8.77
N ILE A 80 6.20 -2.43 -8.96
CA ILE A 80 4.77 -2.16 -8.81
C ILE A 80 3.97 -2.83 -9.93
N ARG A 81 4.51 -2.92 -11.15
CA ARG A 81 3.80 -3.59 -12.25
C ARG A 81 3.71 -5.08 -12.01
N TYR A 82 4.80 -5.70 -11.56
CA TYR A 82 4.79 -7.10 -11.16
C TYR A 82 3.73 -7.37 -10.08
N LEU A 83 3.68 -6.55 -9.03
CA LEU A 83 2.69 -6.72 -7.96
C LEU A 83 1.26 -6.49 -8.46
N LEU A 84 1.06 -5.55 -9.40
CA LEU A 84 -0.26 -5.29 -9.99
C LEU A 84 -0.74 -6.48 -10.81
N ASN A 85 0.12 -7.08 -11.62
CA ASN A 85 -0.22 -8.26 -12.40
C ASN A 85 -0.67 -9.42 -11.50
N LEU A 86 0.03 -9.65 -10.39
CA LEU A 86 -0.39 -10.66 -9.41
C LEU A 86 -1.76 -10.34 -8.78
N LEU A 87 -2.05 -9.07 -8.48
CA LEU A 87 -3.37 -8.67 -7.97
C LEU A 87 -4.49 -8.89 -8.98
N ILE A 88 -4.24 -8.63 -10.26
CA ILE A 88 -5.21 -8.88 -11.33
C ILE A 88 -5.54 -10.37 -11.42
N GLU A 89 -4.54 -11.25 -11.26
CA GLU A 89 -4.74 -12.70 -11.24
C GLU A 89 -5.64 -13.19 -10.09
N THR A 90 -5.77 -12.43 -9.00
CA THR A 90 -6.67 -12.78 -7.90
C THR A 90 -8.12 -12.35 -8.11
N GLY A 91 -8.38 -11.53 -9.13
CA GLY A 91 -9.67 -10.86 -9.33
C GLY A 91 -9.93 -9.74 -8.31
N PHE A 92 -8.89 -9.23 -7.65
CA PHE A 92 -9.01 -8.04 -6.81
C PHE A 92 -9.18 -6.80 -7.70
N GLU A 93 -10.25 -6.03 -7.48
CA GLU A 93 -10.60 -4.85 -8.28
C GLU A 93 -10.69 -3.59 -7.42
N PHE A 94 -10.30 -2.45 -7.99
CA PHE A 94 -10.41 -1.13 -7.37
C PHE A 94 -10.49 -0.01 -8.43
N ASP A 95 -11.22 1.07 -8.12
CA ASP A 95 -11.57 2.14 -9.09
C ASP A 95 -10.39 2.80 -9.82
N LYS A 96 -9.19 2.80 -9.22
CA LYS A 96 -7.99 3.46 -9.77
C LYS A 96 -6.99 2.51 -10.40
N GLN A 97 -7.40 1.30 -10.77
CA GLN A 97 -6.53 0.29 -11.36
C GLN A 97 -5.83 0.78 -12.64
N ASP A 98 -6.55 1.35 -13.60
CA ASP A 98 -5.96 1.89 -14.84
C ASP A 98 -4.93 2.99 -14.58
N SER A 99 -5.16 3.80 -13.54
CA SER A 99 -4.21 4.84 -13.14
C SER A 99 -2.95 4.26 -12.51
N LEU A 100 -3.07 3.16 -11.76
CA LEU A 100 -1.91 2.43 -11.23
C LEU A 100 -1.10 1.78 -12.35
N ASP A 101 -1.76 1.14 -13.31
CA ASP A 101 -1.10 0.50 -14.46
C ASP A 101 -0.26 1.50 -15.27
N LEU A 102 -0.86 2.66 -15.61
CA LEU A 102 -0.19 3.75 -16.31
C LEU A 102 1.05 4.27 -15.55
N LEU A 103 1.00 4.31 -14.22
CA LEU A 103 2.05 4.91 -13.39
C LEU A 103 3.02 3.88 -12.80
N ALA A 104 2.82 2.58 -13.00
CA ALA A 104 3.57 1.53 -12.31
C ALA A 104 5.10 1.68 -12.45
N ASP A 105 5.62 1.87 -13.67
CA ASP A 105 7.06 2.10 -13.88
C ASP A 105 7.54 3.40 -13.25
N THR A 106 6.71 4.44 -13.30
CA THR A 106 7.06 5.74 -12.73
C THR A 106 7.22 5.60 -11.22
N ILE A 107 6.30 4.91 -10.56
CA ILE A 107 6.32 4.67 -9.11
C ILE A 107 7.51 3.79 -8.74
N THR A 108 7.78 2.70 -9.48
CA THR A 108 8.94 1.81 -9.21
C THR A 108 10.28 2.55 -9.27
N ASN A 109 10.39 3.55 -10.13
CA ASN A 109 11.62 4.32 -10.28
C ASN A 109 11.83 5.40 -9.20
N TRP A 110 10.88 5.61 -8.27
CA TRP A 110 11.01 6.63 -7.21
C TRP A 110 12.12 6.32 -6.20
N GLU A 111 12.34 5.05 -5.87
CA GLU A 111 13.45 4.60 -5.03
C GLU A 111 14.81 4.88 -5.71
N GLN A 112 14.90 4.64 -7.02
CA GLN A 112 16.17 4.79 -7.74
C GLN A 112 16.51 6.26 -7.96
N GLY A 113 15.53 7.07 -8.36
CA GLY A 113 15.79 8.47 -8.66
C GLY A 113 16.11 9.33 -7.43
N SER A 114 15.54 9.01 -6.26
CA SER A 114 15.88 9.68 -4.99
C SER A 114 17.31 9.36 -4.52
N ARG A 115 17.86 8.19 -4.89
CA ARG A 115 19.20 7.73 -4.45
C ARG A 115 20.36 8.19 -5.34
N TYR A 116 20.11 8.49 -6.61
CA TYR A 116 21.18 8.77 -7.59
C TYR A 116 21.25 10.22 -8.08
N GLY A 117 20.54 11.16 -7.46
CA GLY A 117 20.74 12.60 -7.66
C GLY A 117 20.35 13.16 -9.03
N LYS A 118 19.86 12.32 -9.96
CA LYS A 118 19.08 12.80 -11.10
C LYS A 118 17.66 13.03 -10.59
N GLY A 119 17.44 14.22 -10.05
CA GLY A 119 16.16 14.65 -9.50
C GLY A 119 15.01 14.13 -10.37
N ILE A 120 14.13 13.34 -9.76
CA ILE A 120 12.98 12.81 -10.46
C ILE A 120 12.16 14.04 -10.84
N ARG A 121 11.96 14.28 -12.14
CA ARG A 121 11.04 15.33 -12.61
C ARG A 121 9.61 14.85 -12.40
N VAL A 122 9.23 14.70 -11.13
CA VAL A 122 7.89 14.38 -10.69
C VAL A 122 7.24 15.66 -10.21
N SER A 123 5.96 15.81 -10.56
CA SER A 123 5.16 16.92 -10.07
C SER A 123 4.47 16.52 -8.76
N VAL A 124 4.17 17.50 -7.91
CA VAL A 124 3.26 17.32 -6.76
C VAL A 124 1.95 16.66 -7.18
N GLN A 125 1.43 17.00 -8.36
CA GLN A 125 0.21 16.40 -8.92
C GLN A 125 0.35 14.89 -9.14
N THR A 126 1.52 14.42 -9.57
CA THR A 126 1.78 12.98 -9.73
C THR A 126 1.75 12.28 -8.36
N VAL A 127 2.39 12.84 -7.34
CA VAL A 127 2.34 12.27 -5.97
C VAL A 127 0.90 12.24 -5.46
N GLN A 128 0.13 13.31 -5.66
CA GLN A 128 -1.29 13.36 -5.28
C GLN A 128 -2.13 12.29 -6.00
N ARG A 129 -1.85 12.04 -7.29
CA ARG A 129 -2.49 10.96 -8.05
C ARG A 129 -2.18 9.59 -7.43
N VAL A 130 -0.94 9.38 -7.02
CA VAL A 130 -0.52 8.15 -6.34
C VAL A 130 -1.16 8.01 -4.95
N HIS A 131 -1.33 9.11 -4.21
CA HIS A 131 -2.13 9.09 -2.97
C HIS A 131 -3.57 8.66 -3.22
N ASN A 132 -4.21 9.19 -4.27
CA ASN A 132 -5.57 8.80 -4.62
C ASN A 132 -5.67 7.32 -5.05
N ILE A 133 -4.66 6.79 -5.73
CA ILE A 133 -4.54 5.36 -6.03
C ILE A 133 -4.45 4.55 -4.75
N TYR A 134 -3.56 4.94 -3.82
CA TYR A 134 -3.43 4.27 -2.52
C TYR A 134 -4.75 4.23 -1.75
N LEU A 135 -5.47 5.36 -1.68
CA LEU A 135 -6.75 5.44 -1.00
C LEU A 135 -7.80 4.52 -1.62
N SER A 136 -7.90 4.49 -2.96
CA SER A 136 -8.81 3.60 -3.68
C SER A 136 -8.49 2.12 -3.44
N LEU A 137 -7.20 1.76 -3.48
CA LEU A 137 -6.73 0.40 -3.20
C LEU A 137 -7.06 0.00 -1.75
N ASN A 138 -6.83 0.91 -0.80
CA ASN A 138 -7.07 0.69 0.62
C ASN A 138 -8.56 0.54 0.94
N GLU A 139 -9.40 1.37 0.33
CA GLU A 139 -10.85 1.29 0.49
C GLU A 139 -11.38 -0.06 -0.02
N ALA A 140 -10.92 -0.51 -1.20
CA ALA A 140 -11.28 -1.82 -1.73
C ALA A 140 -10.84 -2.95 -0.80
N PHE A 141 -9.61 -2.88 -0.26
CA PHE A 141 -9.11 -3.87 0.69
C PHE A 141 -9.94 -3.92 1.99
N LEU A 142 -10.29 -2.77 2.56
CA LEU A 142 -11.11 -2.69 3.76
C LEU A 142 -12.52 -3.27 3.54
N LYS A 143 -13.16 -3.00 2.39
CA LYS A 143 -14.47 -3.59 2.04
C LYS A 143 -14.43 -5.13 2.03
N ILE A 144 -13.33 -5.71 1.54
CA ILE A 144 -13.14 -7.17 1.53
C ILE A 144 -12.94 -7.70 2.94
N GLN A 145 -12.13 -7.01 3.75
CA GLN A 145 -11.91 -7.38 5.16
C GLN A 145 -13.23 -7.33 5.96
N GLU A 146 -14.06 -6.31 5.75
CA GLU A 146 -15.39 -6.23 6.37
C GLU A 146 -16.28 -7.40 5.95
N LYS A 147 -16.32 -7.71 4.65
CA LYS A 147 -17.12 -8.83 4.11
C LYS A 147 -16.67 -10.19 4.66
N ASN A 148 -15.36 -10.40 4.85
CA ASN A 148 -14.81 -11.67 5.34
C ASN A 148 -14.95 -11.85 6.87
N ASN A 149 -15.17 -10.75 7.61
CA ASN A 149 -15.37 -10.75 9.06
C ASN A 149 -16.85 -10.83 9.47
N LEU A 150 -17.77 -10.74 8.51
CA LEU A 150 -19.21 -10.96 8.64
C LEU A 150 -19.57 -12.43 8.38
#